data_AF-A0A410DAH4-F1
#
_entry.id   AF-A0A410DAH4-F1
#
_cell.length_a   1.000
_cell.length_b   1.000
_cell.length_c   1.000
_cell.angle_alpha   90.00
_cell.angle_beta   90.00
_cell.angle_gamma   90.00
#
_symmetry.space_group_name_H-M   'P 1'
#
loop_
_entity.id
_entity.type
_entity.pdbx_description
1 polymer ?
#
loop_
_entity_poly.entity_id
_entity_poly.type
_entity_poly.pdbx_seq_one_letter_code
_entity_poly.pdbx_strand_id
1 'polypeptide(L)'
;MNIKETELPGIGKKFALVTDQGERIVVVIHDDGRRDIYHFAADDPDECISSVTMTDSEARQFAAIVGGMVYKPKAMENVEIALNDLIIEWRKVAADAPIIGKTIGEVGLRQNYHINVIGIIRKDQSKQLNPGVDSKFSAGDTVVASGERADLRRAFNELFTKGKGE
;
A
#
# COMPACT_ATOMS: atom_id res chain seq x y z
N MET A 1 9.94 16.75 -0.86
CA MET A 1 11.40 16.75 -1.11
C MET A 1 11.64 17.32 -2.50
N ASN A 2 12.52 18.32 -2.64
CA ASN A 2 12.80 18.97 -3.94
C ASN A 2 14.16 18.51 -4.46
N ILE A 3 14.20 18.05 -5.71
CA ILE A 3 15.43 17.72 -6.43
C ILE A 3 15.94 19.00 -7.09
N LYS A 4 17.22 19.34 -6.89
CA LYS A 4 17.87 20.45 -7.60
C LYS A 4 18.58 19.92 -8.85
N GLU A 5 18.16 20.44 -10.00
CA GLU A 5 18.78 20.14 -11.29
C GLU A 5 19.80 21.22 -11.68
N THR A 6 20.88 20.83 -12.35
CA THR A 6 21.91 21.74 -12.86
C THR A 6 22.55 21.16 -14.11
N GLU A 7 22.54 21.91 -15.20
CA GLU A 7 23.29 21.56 -16.42
C GLU A 7 24.80 21.68 -16.15
N LEU A 8 25.58 20.72 -16.63
CA LEU A 8 27.04 20.70 -16.58
C LEU A 8 27.59 20.71 -18.02
N PRO A 9 27.90 21.88 -18.59
CA PRO A 9 28.35 21.99 -19.98
C PRO A 9 29.54 21.08 -20.31
N GLY A 10 29.37 20.21 -21.30
CA GLY A 10 30.39 19.27 -21.76
C GLY A 10 30.57 18.01 -20.89
N ILE A 11 29.71 17.83 -19.88
CA ILE A 11 29.72 16.66 -19.00
C ILE A 11 28.34 15.98 -19.04
N GLY A 12 27.27 16.75 -18.83
CA GLY A 12 25.90 16.26 -18.82
C GLY A 12 25.06 17.01 -17.79
N LYS A 13 24.34 16.29 -16.92
CA LYS A 13 23.36 16.88 -16.00
C LYS A 13 23.54 16.38 -14.56
N LYS A 14 23.49 17.31 -13.61
CA LYS A 14 23.57 17.03 -12.17
C LYS A 14 22.22 17.16 -11.51
N PHE A 15 21.88 16.18 -10.68
CA PHE A 15 20.74 16.17 -9.79
C PHE A 15 21.23 16.08 -8.35
N ALA A 16 20.74 16.92 -7.46
CA ALA A 16 21.08 16.88 -6.04
C ALA A 16 19.81 16.82 -5.20
N LEU A 17 19.80 15.95 -4.20
CA LEU A 17 18.72 15.82 -3.24
C LEU A 17 19.28 15.65 -1.83
N VAL A 18 18.49 16.02 -0.83
CA VAL A 18 18.80 15.83 0.59
C VAL A 18 17.71 14.94 1.18
N THR A 19 18.10 13.82 1.77
CA THR A 19 17.19 12.86 2.41
C THR A 19 16.52 13.48 3.64
N ASP A 20 15.43 12.88 4.11
CA ASP A 20 14.79 13.30 5.36
C ASP A 20 15.71 13.09 6.58
N GLN A 21 16.76 12.27 6.44
CA GLN A 21 17.82 12.10 7.45
C GLN A 21 18.97 13.10 7.30
N GLY A 22 18.87 14.06 6.36
CA GLY A 22 19.87 15.11 6.14
C GLY A 22 21.04 14.70 5.24
N GLU A 23 21.09 13.47 4.76
CA GLU A 23 22.15 13.01 3.85
C GLU A 23 21.99 13.62 2.47
N ARG A 24 23.09 14.05 1.85
CA ARG A 24 23.06 14.62 0.50
C ARG A 24 23.51 13.59 -0.52
N ILE A 25 22.67 13.37 -1.54
CA ILE A 25 22.97 12.51 -2.67
C ILE A 25 23.05 13.37 -3.93
N VAL A 26 24.11 13.16 -4.71
CA VAL A 26 24.30 13.82 -6.02
C VAL A 26 24.40 12.74 -7.09
N VAL A 27 23.61 12.88 -8.14
CA VAL A 27 23.66 12.04 -9.33
C VAL A 27 24.10 12.88 -10.51
N VAL A 28 25.15 12.45 -11.21
CA VAL A 28 25.59 13.04 -12.48
C VAL A 28 25.29 12.05 -13.59
N ILE A 29 24.44 12.46 -14.53
CA ILE A 29 24.20 11.74 -15.77
C ILE A 29 25.10 12.36 -16.83
N HIS A 30 26.07 11.60 -17.31
CA HIS A 30 26.99 12.04 -18.36
C HIS A 30 26.36 11.89 -19.74
N ASP A 31 26.80 12.71 -20.69
CA ASP A 31 26.33 12.67 -22.09
C ASP A 31 26.68 11.35 -22.80
N ASP A 32 27.69 10.62 -22.32
CA ASP A 32 28.08 9.29 -22.79
C ASP A 32 27.22 8.14 -22.21
N GLY A 33 26.26 8.46 -21.33
CA GLY A 33 25.41 7.49 -20.67
C GLY A 33 26.05 6.85 -19.43
N ARG A 34 27.17 7.34 -18.91
CA ARG A 34 27.63 6.96 -17.57
C ARG A 34 26.83 7.70 -16.50
N ARG A 35 26.62 7.07 -15.36
CA ARG A 35 26.01 7.70 -14.18
C ARG A 35 26.94 7.59 -13.00
N ASP A 36 27.24 8.73 -12.38
CA ASP A 36 27.97 8.78 -11.12
C ASP A 36 27.02 9.17 -9.99
N ILE A 37 27.06 8.43 -8.89
CA ILE A 37 26.28 8.72 -7.68
C ILE A 37 27.29 9.00 -6.56
N TYR A 38 27.09 10.11 -5.86
CA TYR A 38 27.90 10.53 -4.72
C TYR A 38 27.00 10.67 -3.50
N HIS A 39 27.49 10.18 -2.36
CA HIS A 39 26.84 10.28 -1.05
C HIS A 39 27.75 11.07 -0.11
N PHE A 40 27.19 12.14 0.44
CA PHE A 40 27.88 13.06 1.34
C PHE A 40 27.35 12.92 2.76
N ALA A 41 28.21 13.23 3.72
CA ALA A 41 27.87 13.20 5.13
C ALA A 41 26.77 14.22 5.47
N ALA A 42 25.94 13.89 6.46
CA ALA A 42 24.88 14.77 6.92
C ALA A 42 25.42 15.96 7.74
N ASP A 43 26.54 15.76 8.43
CA ASP A 43 27.23 16.75 9.27
C ASP A 43 28.28 17.57 8.49
N ASP A 44 28.83 17.03 7.41
CA ASP A 44 29.67 17.76 6.46
C ASP A 44 29.22 17.51 4.99
N PRO A 45 28.40 18.42 4.42
CA PRO A 45 27.90 18.30 3.05
C PRO A 45 28.95 18.38 1.93
N ASP A 46 30.20 18.71 2.27
CA ASP A 46 31.33 18.74 1.35
C ASP A 46 32.23 17.50 1.47
N GLU A 47 32.06 16.68 2.52
CA GLU A 47 32.72 15.39 2.68
C GLU A 47 31.98 14.29 1.92
N CYS A 48 32.59 13.80 0.84
CA CYS A 48 32.07 12.66 0.08
C CYS A 48 32.43 11.34 0.78
N ILE A 49 31.44 10.66 1.36
CA ILE A 49 31.61 9.37 2.05
C ILE A 49 31.80 8.24 1.04
N SER A 50 31.03 8.25 -0.05
CA SER A 50 31.10 7.18 -1.05
C SER A 50 30.67 7.65 -2.42
N SER A 51 31.17 6.94 -3.44
CA SER A 51 30.80 7.16 -4.83
C SER A 51 30.68 5.84 -5.59
N VAL A 52 29.74 5.77 -6.52
CA VAL A 52 29.57 4.64 -7.45
C VAL A 52 29.42 5.19 -8.87
N THR A 53 30.10 4.54 -9.79
CA THR A 53 29.97 4.77 -11.23
C THR A 53 29.26 3.58 -11.87
N MET A 54 28.29 3.85 -12.74
CA MET A 54 27.49 2.84 -13.42
C MET A 54 27.40 3.14 -14.92
N THR A 55 27.35 2.08 -15.71
CA THR A 55 26.90 2.14 -17.11
C THR A 55 25.40 2.45 -17.20
N ASP A 56 24.90 2.79 -18.40
CA ASP A 56 23.45 2.99 -18.64
C ASP A 56 22.61 1.78 -18.22
N SER A 57 23.06 0.57 -18.55
CA SER A 57 22.32 -0.66 -18.25
C SER A 57 22.29 -0.96 -16.74
N GLU A 58 23.43 -0.84 -16.05
CA GLU A 58 23.52 -1.04 -14.60
C GLU A 58 22.68 -0.02 -13.84
N ALA A 59 22.74 1.26 -14.25
CA ALA A 59 21.96 2.32 -13.65
C ALA A 59 20.44 2.09 -13.79
N ARG A 60 19.97 1.59 -14.93
CA ARG A 60 18.56 1.23 -15.13
C ARG A 60 18.12 0.08 -14.25
N GLN A 61 18.95 -0.95 -14.10
CA GLN A 61 18.66 -2.08 -13.21
C GLN A 61 18.60 -1.63 -11.75
N PHE A 62 19.55 -0.81 -11.32
CA PHE A 62 19.56 -0.21 -9.98
C PHE A 62 18.31 0.65 -9.74
N ALA A 63 17.95 1.50 -10.71
CA ALA A 63 16.75 2.32 -10.63
C ALA A 63 15.46 1.49 -10.51
N ALA A 64 15.39 0.32 -11.15
CA ALA A 64 14.25 -0.59 -11.00
C ALA A 64 14.12 -1.13 -9.57
N ILE A 65 15.25 -1.38 -8.89
CA ILE A 65 15.27 -1.82 -7.49
C ILE A 65 14.86 -0.66 -6.57
N VAL A 66 15.53 0.49 -6.69
CA VAL A 66 15.28 1.67 -5.85
C VAL A 66 13.88 2.25 -6.06
N GLY A 67 13.41 2.27 -7.30
CA GLY A 67 12.05 2.70 -7.66
C GLY A 67 10.96 1.72 -7.25
N GLY A 68 11.31 0.61 -6.59
CA GLY A 68 10.35 -0.38 -6.10
C GLY A 68 9.64 -1.15 -7.22
N MET A 69 10.23 -1.28 -8.41
CA MET A 69 9.65 -2.07 -9.50
C MET A 69 9.97 -3.57 -9.33
N VAL A 70 11.15 -3.88 -8.77
CA VAL A 70 11.59 -5.26 -8.52
C VAL A 70 11.01 -5.82 -7.22
N TYR A 71 10.92 -4.98 -6.19
CA TYR A 71 10.42 -5.37 -4.87
C TYR A 71 9.71 -4.21 -4.19
N LYS A 72 8.41 -4.37 -3.91
CA LYS A 72 7.66 -3.48 -3.01
C LYS A 72 7.38 -4.22 -1.69
N PRO A 73 7.82 -3.70 -0.54
CA PRO A 73 7.39 -4.23 0.75
C PRO A 73 5.86 -4.21 0.84
N LYS A 74 5.24 -5.30 1.30
CA LYS A 74 3.76 -5.44 1.42
C LYS A 74 3.08 -4.31 2.21
N ALA A 75 3.83 -3.60 3.06
CA ALA A 75 3.34 -2.43 3.79
C ALA A 75 3.07 -1.20 2.89
N MET A 76 3.79 -1.06 1.76
CA MET A 76 3.61 0.05 0.82
C MET A 76 2.52 -0.21 -0.23
N GLU A 77 2.14 -1.47 -0.50
CA GLU A 77 0.92 -1.80 -1.29
C GLU A 77 -0.36 -1.25 -0.64
N ASN A 78 -0.37 -1.10 0.69
CA ASN A 78 -1.53 -0.63 1.43
C ASN A 78 -1.71 0.89 1.39
N VAL A 79 -0.67 1.65 1.00
CA VAL A 79 -0.70 3.13 1.04
C VAL A 79 -1.39 3.71 -0.20
N GLU A 80 -1.34 3.05 -1.35
CA GLU A 80 -2.10 3.48 -2.55
C GLU A 80 -3.61 3.18 -2.46
N ILE A 81 -4.05 2.34 -1.51
CA ILE A 81 -5.48 2.06 -1.24
C ILE A 81 -6.09 3.11 -0.31
N ALA A 82 -5.27 3.89 0.40
CA ALA A 82 -5.71 4.89 1.37
C ALA A 82 -6.15 6.20 0.71
N LEU A 83 -7.16 6.13 -0.17
CA LEU A 83 -8.00 7.29 -0.48
C LEU A 83 -8.88 7.55 0.74
N ASN A 84 -8.50 8.54 1.57
CA ASN A 84 -9.35 9.14 2.61
C ASN A 84 -10.13 8.13 3.48
N ASP A 85 -9.46 7.42 4.39
CA ASP A 85 -10.05 6.47 5.36
C ASP A 85 -10.72 5.20 4.80
N LEU A 86 -10.69 4.99 3.48
CA LEU A 86 -11.12 3.75 2.85
C LEU A 86 -10.10 2.63 3.12
N ILE A 87 -10.56 1.53 3.73
CA ILE A 87 -9.73 0.36 4.04
C ILE A 87 -10.40 -0.94 3.59
N ILE A 88 -9.61 -2.01 3.51
CA ILE A 88 -10.08 -3.38 3.31
C ILE A 88 -9.84 -4.16 4.61
N GLU A 89 -10.87 -4.82 5.13
CA GLU A 89 -10.77 -5.67 6.32
C GLU A 89 -11.28 -7.09 6.08
N TRP A 90 -10.66 -8.02 6.79
CA TRP A 90 -11.08 -9.42 6.90
C TRP A 90 -11.76 -9.61 8.25
N ARG A 91 -13.03 -9.98 8.24
CA ARG A 91 -13.80 -10.24 9.45
C ARG A 91 -14.36 -11.64 9.45
N LYS A 92 -13.97 -12.41 10.47
CA LYS A 92 -14.58 -13.71 10.75
C LYS A 92 -15.98 -13.51 11.34
N VAL A 93 -16.97 -14.22 10.82
CA VAL A 93 -18.32 -14.29 11.37
C VAL A 93 -18.27 -15.19 12.62
N ALA A 94 -18.48 -14.60 13.80
CA ALA A 94 -18.55 -15.35 15.05
C ALA A 94 -19.71 -16.38 15.02
N ALA A 95 -19.63 -17.45 15.81
CA ALA A 95 -20.63 -18.52 15.77
C ALA A 95 -22.03 -18.08 16.22
N ASP A 96 -22.12 -16.96 16.93
CA ASP A 96 -23.31 -16.35 17.49
C ASP A 96 -23.62 -14.97 16.89
N ALA A 97 -23.03 -14.67 15.72
CA ALA A 97 -23.19 -13.40 15.04
C ALA A 97 -24.62 -13.20 14.49
N PRO A 98 -25.26 -12.02 14.69
CA PRO A 98 -26.60 -11.71 14.18
C PRO A 98 -26.77 -11.78 12.66
N ILE A 99 -25.67 -11.76 11.91
CA ILE A 99 -25.67 -11.82 10.45
C ILE A 99 -25.88 -13.25 9.90
N ILE A 100 -25.72 -14.28 10.73
CA ILE A 100 -25.83 -15.68 10.31
C ILE A 100 -27.21 -15.96 9.70
N GLY A 101 -27.22 -16.64 8.55
CA GLY A 101 -28.43 -17.05 7.84
C GLY A 101 -29.02 -15.98 6.93
N LYS A 102 -28.60 -14.71 7.08
CA LYS A 102 -29.04 -13.60 6.22
C LYS A 102 -28.23 -13.54 4.92
N THR A 103 -28.84 -13.07 3.84
CA THR A 103 -28.15 -12.79 2.58
C THR A 103 -27.50 -11.40 2.58
N ILE A 104 -26.54 -11.16 1.69
CA ILE A 104 -25.97 -9.82 1.46
C ILE A 104 -27.07 -8.79 1.18
N GLY A 105 -28.07 -9.15 0.38
CA GLY A 105 -29.20 -8.30 0.04
C GLY A 105 -30.08 -7.96 1.24
N GLU A 106 -30.37 -8.93 2.10
CA GLU A 106 -31.17 -8.73 3.32
C GLU A 106 -30.48 -7.83 4.34
N VAL A 107 -29.15 -7.94 4.47
CA VAL A 107 -28.36 -7.11 5.40
C VAL A 107 -28.21 -5.69 4.86
N GLY A 108 -28.10 -5.53 3.54
CA GLY A 108 -27.96 -4.22 2.90
C GLY A 108 -26.67 -3.51 3.29
N LEU A 109 -25.53 -4.22 3.35
CA LEU A 109 -24.24 -3.67 3.81
C LEU A 109 -23.83 -2.39 3.06
N ARG A 110 -24.10 -2.33 1.75
CA ARG A 110 -23.78 -1.17 0.92
C ARG A 110 -24.68 0.02 1.21
N GLN A 111 -25.97 -0.20 1.43
CA GLN A 111 -26.97 0.85 1.64
C GLN A 111 -26.97 1.36 3.08
N ASN A 112 -26.81 0.46 4.07
CA ASN A 112 -26.96 0.76 5.48
C ASN A 112 -25.63 1.09 6.17
N TYR A 113 -24.51 0.60 5.62
CA TYR A 113 -23.18 0.78 6.21
C TYR A 113 -22.15 1.31 5.23
N HIS A 114 -22.49 1.63 3.97
CA HIS A 114 -21.52 2.06 2.94
C HIS A 114 -20.36 1.07 2.75
N ILE A 115 -20.58 -0.21 3.06
CA ILE A 115 -19.58 -1.27 2.94
C ILE A 115 -19.83 -2.09 1.68
N ASN A 116 -18.77 -2.36 0.92
CA ASN A 116 -18.80 -3.29 -0.19
C ASN A 116 -18.20 -4.64 0.20
N VAL A 117 -18.90 -5.74 -0.10
CA VAL A 117 -18.37 -7.09 0.11
C VAL A 117 -17.60 -7.53 -1.12
N ILE A 118 -16.30 -7.74 -0.97
CA ILE A 118 -15.39 -8.16 -2.05
C ILE A 118 -15.41 -9.68 -2.20
N GLY A 119 -15.48 -10.40 -1.07
CA GLY A 119 -15.45 -11.86 -1.09
C GLY A 119 -15.85 -12.51 0.23
N ILE A 120 -16.19 -13.79 0.16
CA ILE A 120 -16.45 -14.64 1.32
C ILE A 120 -15.54 -15.87 1.21
N ILE A 121 -14.72 -16.09 2.22
CA ILE A 121 -13.95 -17.33 2.40
C ILE A 121 -14.74 -18.21 3.36
N ARG A 122 -15.22 -19.35 2.88
CA ARG A 122 -16.01 -20.29 3.66
C ARG A 122 -15.14 -21.06 4.65
N LYS A 123 -15.77 -21.70 5.63
CA LYS A 123 -15.08 -22.52 6.64
C LYS A 123 -14.22 -23.64 6.03
N ASP A 124 -14.65 -24.19 4.89
CA ASP A 124 -13.94 -25.22 4.11
C ASP A 124 -12.82 -24.67 3.20
N GLN A 125 -12.48 -23.39 3.33
CA GLN A 125 -11.51 -22.65 2.51
C GLN A 125 -11.95 -22.39 1.05
N SER A 126 -13.17 -22.74 0.66
CA SER A 126 -13.70 -22.32 -0.64
C SER A 126 -13.86 -20.79 -0.68
N LYS A 127 -13.55 -20.20 -1.84
CA LYS A 127 -13.56 -18.75 -2.04
C LYS A 127 -14.68 -18.36 -2.97
N GLN A 128 -15.57 -17.50 -2.50
CA GLN A 128 -16.59 -16.87 -3.32
C GLN A 128 -16.18 -15.41 -3.57
N LEU A 129 -15.72 -15.13 -4.79
CA LEU A 129 -15.33 -13.79 -5.21
C LEU A 129 -16.56 -13.05 -5.75
N ASN A 130 -16.66 -11.74 -5.51
CA ASN A 130 -17.77 -10.88 -5.96
C ASN A 130 -19.15 -11.50 -5.66
N PRO A 131 -19.45 -11.83 -4.38
CA PRO A 131 -20.67 -12.52 -4.01
C PRO A 131 -21.90 -11.69 -4.38
N GLY A 132 -22.88 -12.33 -5.03
CA GLY A 132 -24.16 -11.70 -5.36
C GLY A 132 -25.04 -11.47 -4.14
N VAL A 133 -26.12 -10.70 -4.32
CA VAL A 133 -27.05 -10.32 -3.24
C VAL A 133 -27.67 -11.52 -2.52
N ASP A 134 -27.79 -12.68 -3.17
CA ASP A 134 -28.36 -13.91 -2.60
C ASP A 134 -27.37 -14.71 -1.74
N SER A 135 -26.12 -14.27 -1.64
CA SER A 135 -25.08 -14.98 -0.89
C SER A 135 -25.36 -14.90 0.60
N LYS A 136 -25.55 -16.06 1.24
CA LYS A 136 -25.80 -16.17 2.69
C LYS A 136 -24.52 -16.18 3.49
N PHE A 137 -24.55 -15.54 4.66
CA PHE A 137 -23.49 -15.59 5.66
C PHE A 137 -23.64 -16.81 6.58
N SER A 138 -22.54 -17.50 6.84
CA SER A 138 -22.48 -18.67 7.71
C SER A 138 -21.46 -18.49 8.83
N ALA A 139 -21.68 -19.16 9.95
CA ALA A 139 -20.74 -19.17 11.08
C ALA A 139 -19.35 -19.66 10.63
N GLY A 140 -18.31 -18.90 10.98
CA GLY A 140 -16.93 -19.22 10.65
C GLY A 140 -16.48 -18.76 9.26
N ASP A 141 -17.37 -18.20 8.43
CA ASP A 141 -16.97 -17.50 7.22
C ASP A 141 -16.02 -16.34 7.55
N THR A 142 -15.09 -16.05 6.66
CA THR A 142 -14.30 -14.82 6.69
C THR A 142 -14.76 -13.93 5.54
N VAL A 143 -15.35 -12.79 5.88
CA VAL A 143 -15.84 -11.81 4.92
C VAL A 143 -14.74 -10.79 4.67
N VAL A 144 -14.45 -10.55 3.39
CA VAL A 144 -13.52 -9.52 2.93
C VAL A 144 -14.36 -8.36 2.42
N ALA A 145 -14.20 -7.20 3.04
CA ALA A 145 -15.03 -6.04 2.74
C ALA A 145 -14.20 -4.75 2.69
N SER A 146 -14.65 -3.78 1.89
CA SER A 146 -14.09 -2.44 1.82
C SER A 146 -15.10 -1.38 2.24
N GLY A 147 -14.60 -0.31 2.85
CA GLY A 147 -15.40 0.81 3.33
C GLY A 147 -14.57 1.74 4.20
N GLU A 148 -15.16 2.83 4.68
CA GLU A 148 -14.49 3.67 5.67
C GLU A 148 -14.33 2.90 6.99
N ARG A 149 -13.22 3.13 7.69
CA ARG A 149 -12.91 2.43 8.96
C ARG A 149 -14.05 2.53 9.99
N ALA A 150 -14.69 3.69 10.10
CA ALA A 150 -15.78 3.91 11.06
C ALA A 150 -17.01 3.03 10.75
N ASP A 151 -17.37 2.96 9.48
CA ASP A 151 -18.51 2.19 9.00
C ASP A 151 -18.26 0.67 9.11
N LEU A 152 -17.06 0.20 8.71
CA LEU A 152 -16.63 -1.19 8.91
C LEU A 152 -16.70 -1.59 10.38
N ARG A 153 -16.18 -0.75 11.28
CA ARG A 153 -16.24 -1.01 12.73
C ARG A 153 -17.67 -1.08 13.25
N ARG A 154 -18.56 -0.19 12.80
CA ARG A 154 -19.99 -0.20 13.17
C ARG A 154 -20.63 -1.52 12.75
N ALA A 155 -20.52 -1.89 11.48
CA ALA A 155 -21.09 -3.13 10.96
C ALA A 155 -20.54 -4.37 11.65
N PHE A 156 -19.23 -4.43 11.89
CA PHE A 156 -18.60 -5.59 12.51
C PHE A 156 -19.03 -5.78 13.97
N ASN A 157 -19.18 -4.70 14.72
CA ASN A 157 -19.67 -4.77 16.09
C ASN A 157 -21.15 -5.17 16.15
N GLU A 158 -21.99 -4.65 15.26
CA GLU A 158 -23.44 -4.89 15.28
C GLU A 158 -23.84 -6.23 14.67
N LEU A 159 -23.11 -6.72 13.66
CA LEU A 159 -23.53 -7.84 12.82
C LEU A 159 -22.63 -9.08 12.93
N PHE A 160 -21.32 -8.91 13.13
CA PHE A 160 -20.33 -10.00 13.01
C PHE A 160 -19.88 -10.59 14.34
N THR A 161 -20.24 -9.93 15.43
CA THR A 161 -20.01 -10.40 16.80
C THR A 161 -21.30 -10.24 17.58
N LYS A 162 -21.51 -11.04 18.63
CA LYS A 162 -22.60 -10.79 19.56
C LYS A 162 -22.31 -9.48 20.29
N GLY A 163 -23.17 -8.48 20.11
CA GLY A 163 -23.09 -7.24 20.86
C GLY A 163 -23.02 -7.56 22.36
N LYS A 164 -22.13 -6.87 23.09
CA LYS A 164 -22.23 -6.85 24.54
C LYS A 164 -23.61 -6.27 24.87
N GLY A 165 -24.55 -7.14 25.22
CA GLY A 165 -25.77 -6.70 25.90
C GLY A 165 -25.36 -5.96 27.17
N GLU A 166 -26.14 -4.92 27.47
CA GLU A 166 -26.09 -4.03 28.64
C GLU A 166 -25.22 -4.48 29.83
#